data_AF-A0A2T7WZ79-F1
#
_entry.id   AF-A0A2T7WZ79-F1
#
_cell.length_a   1.000
_cell.length_b   1.000
_cell.length_c   1.000
_cell.angle_alpha   90.00
_cell.angle_beta   90.00
_cell.angle_gamma   90.00
#
_symmetry.space_group_name_H-M   'P 1'
#
loop_
_entity.id
_entity.type
_entity.pdbx_description
1 polymer ?
#
loop_
_entity_poly.entity_id
_entity_poly.type
_entity_poly.pdbx_seq_one_letter_code
_entity_poly.pdbx_strand_id
1 'polypeptide(L)'
;MCTTADQRTDRMPQVGDEDPRMAPMSEPTTDAAVRATVGRKLIRNPMLWGALLLLGAIAATIAGDDLSIFPMLLMLVGGWCFGFAFVNATLRMTPSRNGAYLHIGVAVVLGAIMTFVVEFGSELLASLPESVRAVAVVLQIAAIPATGWIWLGLLSRVTDALTRRDRRKHPLPTTVEWEREESGDGSSVRINGIPLRMKVLTGAIVGIVIVFGLFGTLLLIAFDDIVMRLGPRLLIILVGVVIALPVYLALTAVLRRRTVACVIAFGNDELRVRVGDEDHVVAFRDLEFLLWRTRSDYARIEVRGAGVDLSVFAGLAKPPAGRTAELPVLPRRVFRRLELAGMSVERARRGEVITFTRP
;
A
#
# COMPACT_ATOMS: atom_id res chain seq x y z
N MET A 1 -21.01 -55.59 -61.32
CA MET A 1 -20.67 -55.23 -62.71
C MET A 1 -20.60 -53.72 -62.79
N CYS A 2 -19.50 -53.17 -63.33
CA CYS A 2 -19.34 -51.78 -63.80
C CYS A 2 -19.41 -50.66 -62.74
N THR A 3 -18.62 -49.57 -62.75
CA THR A 3 -17.33 -49.20 -63.37
C THR A 3 -16.89 -47.90 -62.68
N THR A 4 -15.60 -47.68 -62.71
CA THR A 4 -14.79 -46.47 -62.52
C THR A 4 -15.36 -45.11 -62.99
N ALA A 5 -15.04 -44.05 -62.23
CA ALA A 5 -14.71 -42.68 -62.66
C ALA A 5 -13.99 -42.01 -61.46
N ASP A 6 -12.69 -41.76 -61.40
CA ASP A 6 -11.74 -40.94 -62.19
C ASP A 6 -12.05 -39.42 -62.23
N GLN A 7 -11.20 -38.65 -61.53
CA GLN A 7 -10.64 -37.30 -61.83
C GLN A 7 -10.09 -36.69 -60.51
N ARG A 8 -8.76 -36.54 -60.26
CA ARG A 8 -7.83 -35.48 -60.76
C ARG A 8 -8.46 -34.09 -60.66
N THR A 9 -7.95 -33.04 -60.03
CA THR A 9 -6.63 -32.51 -59.58
C THR A 9 -6.97 -31.49 -58.44
N ASP A 10 -6.11 -31.09 -57.51
CA ASP A 10 -5.07 -30.07 -57.70
C ASP A 10 -4.30 -29.84 -56.40
N ARG A 11 -3.00 -29.63 -56.54
CA ARG A 11 -2.10 -29.15 -55.49
C ARG A 11 -2.29 -27.65 -55.29
N MET A 12 -2.36 -27.21 -54.03
CA MET A 12 -1.77 -25.92 -53.63
C MET A 12 -0.69 -26.16 -52.57
N PRO A 13 0.44 -25.43 -52.64
CA PRO A 13 1.56 -25.58 -51.72
C PRO A 13 1.22 -24.96 -50.36
N GLN A 14 1.46 -25.72 -49.27
CA GLN A 14 1.42 -25.19 -47.92
C GLN A 14 2.58 -24.21 -47.72
N VAL A 15 2.20 -22.97 -47.42
CA VAL A 15 3.07 -21.86 -47.05
C VAL A 15 3.32 -21.92 -45.54
N GLY A 16 4.60 -21.91 -45.16
CA GLY A 16 5.10 -21.29 -43.93
C GLY A 16 4.87 -22.04 -42.62
N ASP A 17 5.80 -22.94 -42.29
CA ASP A 17 6.05 -23.41 -40.92
C ASP A 17 6.99 -22.39 -40.25
N GLU A 18 6.42 -21.40 -39.55
CA GLU A 18 7.18 -20.47 -38.70
C GLU A 18 7.42 -21.11 -37.32
N ASP A 19 8.66 -21.52 -37.10
CA ASP A 19 9.19 -22.07 -35.85
C ASP A 19 9.17 -21.03 -34.71
N PRO A 20 8.40 -21.22 -33.62
CA PRO A 20 8.31 -20.26 -32.52
C PRO A 20 9.33 -20.57 -31.41
N ARG A 21 10.59 -20.83 -31.77
CA ARG A 21 11.66 -21.08 -30.79
C ARG A 21 12.96 -20.37 -31.15
N MET A 22 13.00 -19.05 -30.98
CA MET A 22 14.23 -18.38 -30.54
C MET A 22 13.90 -17.01 -29.92
N ALA A 23 13.44 -17.03 -28.67
CA ALA A 23 13.60 -15.87 -27.80
C ALA A 23 15.08 -15.82 -27.35
N PRO A 24 15.77 -14.67 -27.42
CA PRO A 24 17.13 -14.55 -26.92
C PRO A 24 17.12 -14.72 -25.39
N MET A 25 17.70 -15.82 -24.91
CA MET A 25 18.07 -15.96 -23.50
C MET A 25 19.17 -14.93 -23.22
N SER A 26 18.79 -13.83 -22.59
CA SER A 26 19.75 -12.91 -21.99
C SER A 26 20.42 -13.62 -20.82
N GLU A 27 21.71 -13.91 -20.97
CA GLU A 27 22.53 -14.34 -19.83
C GLU A 27 22.47 -13.28 -18.73
N PRO A 28 22.13 -13.65 -17.48
CA PRO A 28 22.15 -12.71 -16.39
C PRO A 28 23.60 -12.27 -16.16
N THR A 29 23.85 -10.97 -16.26
CA THR A 29 25.16 -10.37 -15.96
C THR A 29 25.65 -10.83 -14.58
N THR A 30 26.95 -11.04 -14.44
CA THR A 30 27.60 -11.54 -13.22
C THR A 30 27.18 -10.78 -11.96
N ASP A 31 26.90 -9.49 -12.08
CA ASP A 31 26.39 -8.63 -10.99
C ASP A 31 24.96 -8.99 -10.53
N ALA A 32 24.09 -9.42 -11.45
CA ALA A 32 22.73 -9.87 -11.12
C ALA A 32 22.75 -11.22 -10.40
N ALA A 33 23.65 -12.12 -10.81
CA ALA A 33 23.86 -13.41 -10.16
C ALA A 33 24.45 -13.26 -8.75
N VAL A 34 25.40 -12.33 -8.55
CA VAL A 34 25.99 -12.03 -7.23
C VAL A 34 24.95 -11.38 -6.31
N ARG A 35 24.16 -10.40 -6.77
CA ARG A 35 23.07 -9.80 -5.97
C ARG A 35 22.00 -10.82 -5.57
N ALA A 36 21.62 -11.72 -6.49
CA ALA A 36 20.65 -12.78 -6.21
C ALA A 36 21.18 -13.81 -5.19
N THR A 37 22.48 -14.10 -5.20
CA THR A 37 23.10 -15.10 -4.32
C THR A 37 23.41 -14.56 -2.93
N VAL A 38 23.96 -13.33 -2.83
CA VAL A 38 24.22 -12.64 -1.56
C VAL A 38 22.91 -12.32 -0.85
N GLY A 39 21.89 -11.85 -1.58
CA GLY A 39 20.53 -11.67 -1.05
C GLY A 39 19.92 -12.98 -0.51
N ARG A 40 20.08 -14.10 -1.23
CA ARG A 40 19.59 -15.41 -0.76
C ARG A 40 20.29 -15.91 0.51
N LYS A 41 21.61 -15.74 0.63
CA LYS A 41 22.36 -16.17 1.81
C LYS A 41 22.08 -15.31 3.04
N LEU A 42 21.91 -14.00 2.87
CA LEU A 42 21.52 -13.09 3.96
C LEU A 42 20.13 -13.41 4.51
N ILE A 43 19.19 -13.75 3.62
CA ILE A 43 17.81 -14.12 3.98
C ILE A 43 17.72 -15.50 4.63
N ARG A 44 18.63 -16.44 4.29
CA ARG A 44 18.52 -17.84 4.72
C ARG A 44 18.97 -18.08 6.17
N ASN A 45 19.88 -17.27 6.71
CA ASN A 45 20.29 -17.40 8.11
C ASN A 45 20.63 -16.04 8.75
N PRO A 46 19.63 -15.18 8.99
CA PRO A 46 19.84 -13.84 9.54
C PRO A 46 20.51 -13.85 10.92
N MET A 47 20.30 -14.89 11.73
CA MET A 47 20.90 -15.01 13.06
C MET A 47 22.42 -15.18 13.00
N LEU A 48 22.92 -15.98 12.05
CA LEU A 48 24.37 -16.16 11.84
C LEU A 48 25.04 -14.85 11.43
N TRP A 49 24.43 -14.12 10.49
CA TRP A 49 24.94 -12.81 10.07
C TRP A 49 24.90 -11.80 11.21
N GLY A 50 23.80 -11.77 11.97
CA GLY A 50 23.70 -10.93 13.17
C GLY A 50 24.84 -11.19 14.14
N ALA A 51 25.12 -12.46 14.45
CA ALA A 51 26.20 -12.83 15.36
C ALA A 51 27.58 -12.41 14.84
N LEU A 52 27.88 -12.64 13.55
CA LEU A 52 29.14 -12.22 12.94
C LEU A 52 29.35 -10.71 12.96
N LEU A 53 28.29 -9.94 12.66
CA LEU A 53 28.34 -8.48 12.69
C LEU A 53 28.58 -7.96 14.11
N LEU A 54 27.89 -8.52 15.12
CA LEU A 54 28.10 -8.12 16.51
C LEU A 54 29.47 -8.50 17.04
N LEU A 55 30.00 -9.68 16.67
CA LEU A 55 31.37 -10.06 17.04
C LEU A 55 32.40 -9.10 16.42
N GLY A 56 32.21 -8.71 15.16
CA GLY A 56 33.05 -7.71 14.51
C GLY A 56 32.97 -6.33 15.20
N ALA A 57 31.76 -5.91 15.58
CA ALA A 57 31.56 -4.67 16.33
C ALA A 57 32.25 -4.71 17.70
N ILE A 58 32.09 -5.79 18.46
CA ILE A 58 32.75 -5.98 19.77
C ILE A 58 34.27 -5.91 19.62
N ALA A 59 34.84 -6.63 18.64
CA ALA A 59 36.29 -6.63 18.41
C ALA A 59 36.82 -5.22 18.08
N ALA A 60 36.10 -4.47 17.23
CA ALA A 60 36.48 -3.10 16.88
C ALA A 60 36.41 -2.16 18.10
N THR A 61 35.34 -2.24 18.90
CA THR A 61 35.18 -1.40 20.10
C THR A 61 36.24 -1.72 21.15
N ILE A 62 36.59 -3.00 21.37
CA ILE A 62 37.68 -3.38 22.29
C ILE A 62 39.04 -2.90 21.79
N ALA A 63 39.24 -2.81 20.47
CA ALA A 63 40.48 -2.30 19.88
C ALA A 63 40.63 -0.76 19.96
N GLY A 64 39.69 -0.05 20.61
CA GLY A 64 39.74 1.40 20.80
C GLY A 64 39.08 2.22 19.68
N ASP A 65 38.31 1.58 18.79
CA ASP A 65 37.49 2.28 17.80
C ASP A 65 36.14 2.68 18.41
N ASP A 66 36.14 3.82 19.12
CA ASP A 66 35.00 4.32 19.87
C ASP A 66 33.91 4.91 18.96
N LEU A 67 32.83 4.16 18.75
CA LEU A 67 31.60 4.61 18.08
C LEU A 67 31.80 5.23 16.69
N SER A 68 32.88 4.89 16.00
CA SER A 68 33.01 5.31 14.61
C SER A 68 31.88 4.72 13.76
N ILE A 69 31.67 5.31 12.58
CA ILE A 69 30.54 4.98 11.72
C ILE A 69 30.49 3.47 11.42
N PHE A 70 31.66 2.82 11.26
CA PHE A 70 31.72 1.44 10.84
C PHE A 70 31.26 0.44 11.93
N PRO A 71 31.83 0.41 13.16
CA PRO A 71 31.31 -0.40 14.25
C PRO A 71 29.85 -0.09 14.55
N MET A 72 29.44 1.17 14.53
CA MET A 72 28.04 1.55 14.74
C MET A 72 27.09 0.90 13.71
N LEU A 73 27.46 0.89 12.43
CA LEU A 73 26.67 0.20 11.39
C LEU A 73 26.60 -1.32 11.64
N LEU A 74 27.70 -1.94 12.06
CA LEU A 74 27.71 -3.36 12.42
C LEU A 74 26.76 -3.68 13.58
N MET A 75 26.73 -2.84 14.62
CA MET A 75 25.82 -2.97 15.76
C MET A 75 24.35 -2.86 15.30
N LEU A 76 24.04 -1.85 14.50
CA LEU A 76 22.67 -1.58 14.05
C LEU A 76 22.15 -2.69 13.13
N VAL A 77 22.93 -3.09 12.12
CA VAL A 77 22.55 -4.16 11.20
C VAL A 77 22.53 -5.51 11.91
N GLY A 78 23.49 -5.77 12.81
CA GLY A 78 23.53 -6.97 13.63
C GLY A 78 22.27 -7.11 14.49
N GLY A 79 21.90 -6.06 15.20
CA GLY A 79 20.67 -5.97 15.98
C GLY A 79 19.40 -6.18 15.13
N TRP A 80 19.31 -5.51 13.99
CA TRP A 80 18.20 -5.70 13.05
C TRP A 80 18.08 -7.16 12.58
N CYS A 81 19.20 -7.82 12.26
CA CYS A 81 19.22 -9.23 11.87
C CYS A 81 18.62 -10.15 12.95
N PHE A 82 18.94 -9.92 14.23
CA PHE A 82 18.33 -10.67 15.34
C PHE A 82 16.83 -10.41 15.48
N GLY A 83 16.41 -9.14 15.43
CA GLY A 83 14.99 -8.78 15.44
C GLY A 83 14.23 -9.45 14.30
N PHE A 84 14.77 -9.38 13.09
CA PHE A 84 14.21 -10.01 11.89
C PHE A 84 14.12 -11.53 12.00
N ALA A 85 15.19 -12.19 12.50
CA ALA A 85 15.21 -13.62 12.73
C ALA A 85 14.11 -14.04 13.72
N PHE A 86 13.99 -13.34 14.85
CA PHE A 86 12.99 -13.60 15.88
C PHE A 86 11.56 -13.43 15.35
N VAL A 87 11.26 -12.32 14.68
CA VAL A 87 9.92 -12.08 14.12
C VAL A 87 9.54 -13.18 13.14
N ASN A 88 10.44 -13.57 12.23
CA ASN A 88 10.18 -14.66 11.29
C ASN A 88 10.02 -16.02 11.97
N ALA A 89 10.84 -16.33 12.98
CA ALA A 89 10.75 -17.57 13.74
C ALA A 89 9.38 -17.66 14.43
N THR A 90 8.97 -16.62 15.16
CA THR A 90 7.68 -16.61 15.84
C THR A 90 6.50 -16.67 14.88
N LEU A 91 6.61 -16.11 13.67
CA LEU A 91 5.55 -16.17 12.65
C LEU A 91 5.38 -17.58 12.04
N ARG A 92 6.47 -18.37 12.01
CA ARG A 92 6.47 -19.74 11.47
C ARG A 92 6.12 -20.81 12.51
N MET A 93 6.05 -20.46 13.79
CA MET A 93 5.72 -21.41 14.86
C MET A 93 4.31 -21.97 14.69
N THR A 94 4.21 -23.30 14.83
CA THR A 94 2.94 -24.04 14.86
C THR A 94 2.82 -24.73 16.23
N PRO A 95 1.69 -24.56 16.96
CA PRO A 95 0.54 -23.69 16.67
C PRO A 95 0.87 -22.18 16.71
N SER A 96 0.14 -21.38 15.92
CA SER A 96 0.36 -19.93 15.80
C SER A 96 0.22 -19.15 17.11
N ARG A 97 -0.54 -19.68 18.07
CA ARG A 97 -0.72 -19.10 19.42
C ARG A 97 0.59 -19.09 20.21
N ASN A 98 1.40 -20.14 20.11
CA ASN A 98 2.68 -20.23 20.82
C ASN A 98 3.63 -19.12 20.35
N GLY A 99 3.69 -18.93 19.02
CA GLY A 99 4.45 -17.83 18.44
C GLY A 99 3.96 -16.46 18.90
N ALA A 100 2.64 -16.27 19.08
CA ALA A 100 2.09 -15.00 19.57
C ALA A 100 2.43 -14.76 21.05
N TYR A 101 2.26 -15.75 21.92
CA TYR A 101 2.59 -15.61 23.35
C TYR A 101 4.08 -15.32 23.56
N LEU A 102 4.97 -16.05 22.86
CA LEU A 102 6.40 -15.81 22.93
C LEU A 102 6.75 -14.40 22.45
N HIS A 103 6.15 -13.95 21.34
CA HIS A 103 6.41 -12.62 20.79
C HIS A 103 5.99 -11.51 21.76
N ILE A 104 4.80 -11.63 22.38
CA ILE A 104 4.34 -10.69 23.41
C ILE A 104 5.29 -10.68 24.61
N GLY A 105 5.62 -11.87 25.14
CA GLY A 105 6.52 -11.99 26.29
C GLY A 105 7.87 -11.33 26.04
N VAL A 106 8.50 -11.64 24.91
CA VAL A 106 9.80 -11.06 24.54
C VAL A 106 9.70 -9.55 24.30
N ALA A 107 8.65 -9.05 23.64
CA ALA A 107 8.46 -7.62 23.42
C ALA A 107 8.32 -6.83 24.74
N VAL A 108 7.56 -7.36 25.69
CA VAL A 108 7.37 -6.77 27.02
C VAL A 108 8.67 -6.78 27.81
N VAL A 109 9.36 -7.94 27.86
CA VAL A 109 10.62 -8.08 28.59
C VAL A 109 11.71 -7.17 28.00
N LEU A 110 11.89 -7.16 26.67
CA LEU A 110 12.84 -6.26 26.02
C LEU A 110 12.49 -4.80 26.23
N GLY A 111 11.20 -4.44 26.17
CA GLY A 111 10.75 -3.08 26.48
C GLY A 111 11.14 -2.67 27.90
N ALA A 112 10.86 -3.52 28.89
CA ALA A 112 11.21 -3.27 30.29
C ALA A 112 12.73 -3.17 30.50
N ILE A 113 13.51 -4.07 29.90
CA ILE A 113 14.98 -4.03 29.96
C ILE A 113 15.51 -2.74 29.33
N MET A 114 15.01 -2.34 28.16
CA MET A 114 15.45 -1.11 27.50
C MET A 114 15.10 0.13 28.32
N THR A 115 13.91 0.20 28.91
CA THR A 115 13.55 1.28 29.84
C THR A 115 14.47 1.31 31.05
N PHE A 116 14.73 0.16 31.68
CA PHE A 116 15.63 0.06 32.82
C PHE A 116 17.05 0.50 32.47
N VAL A 117 17.59 0.06 31.33
CA VAL A 117 18.94 0.41 30.86
C VAL A 117 19.04 1.90 30.50
N VAL A 118 17.98 2.51 29.96
CA VAL A 118 17.96 3.95 29.69
C VAL A 118 18.01 4.75 30.99
N GLU A 119 17.30 4.31 32.03
CA GLU A 119 17.19 5.03 33.30
C GLU A 119 18.43 4.82 34.20
N PHE A 120 18.90 3.57 34.31
CA PHE A 120 19.91 3.16 35.30
C PHE A 120 21.23 2.68 34.67
N GLY A 121 21.33 2.65 33.34
CA GLY A 121 22.46 2.04 32.65
C GLY A 121 23.80 2.73 32.88
N SER A 122 23.82 4.06 33.01
CA SER A 122 25.07 4.79 33.24
C SER A 122 25.72 4.42 34.58
N GLU A 123 24.94 4.37 35.65
CA GLU A 123 25.40 3.99 36.99
C GLU A 123 25.80 2.52 37.05
N LEU A 124 25.01 1.63 36.44
CA LEU A 124 25.28 0.19 36.44
C LEU A 124 26.57 -0.13 35.67
N LEU A 125 26.78 0.50 34.51
CA LEU A 125 27.96 0.32 33.67
C LEU A 125 29.23 0.97 34.24
N ALA A 126 29.10 1.96 35.12
CA ALA A 126 30.25 2.66 35.71
C ALA A 126 31.15 1.73 36.52
N SER A 127 30.54 0.75 37.21
CA SER A 127 31.23 -0.21 38.10
C SER A 127 31.92 -1.37 37.38
N LEU A 128 31.69 -1.54 36.08
CA LEU A 128 32.19 -2.69 35.31
C LEU A 128 33.58 -2.44 34.72
N PRO A 129 34.40 -3.51 34.52
CA PRO A 129 35.63 -3.42 33.75
C PRO A 129 35.36 -2.85 32.35
N GLU A 130 36.34 -2.12 31.80
CA GLU A 130 36.22 -1.41 30.52
C GLU A 130 35.82 -2.34 29.36
N SER A 131 36.38 -3.55 29.29
CA SER A 131 36.03 -4.55 28.26
C SER A 131 34.57 -5.01 28.37
N VAL A 132 34.05 -5.19 29.59
CA VAL A 132 32.65 -5.59 29.81
C VAL A 132 31.70 -4.45 29.46
N ARG A 133 32.07 -3.22 29.84
CA ARG A 133 31.33 -2.00 29.48
C ARG A 133 31.26 -1.81 27.96
N ALA A 134 32.36 -2.01 27.25
CA ALA A 134 32.39 -1.96 25.79
C ALA A 134 31.41 -2.96 25.15
N VAL A 135 31.42 -4.22 25.60
CA VAL A 135 30.47 -5.24 25.13
C VAL A 135 29.02 -4.84 25.45
N ALA A 136 28.76 -4.33 26.66
CA ALA A 136 27.42 -3.92 27.06
C ALA A 136 26.89 -2.77 26.19
N VAL A 137 27.72 -1.77 25.87
CA VAL A 137 27.37 -0.67 24.95
C VAL A 137 27.05 -1.19 23.56
N VAL A 138 27.87 -2.10 23.02
CA VAL A 138 27.61 -2.75 21.73
C VAL A 138 26.25 -3.44 21.71
N LEU A 139 25.96 -4.24 22.74
CA LEU A 139 24.69 -4.95 22.86
C LEU A 139 23.51 -4.00 23.04
N GLN A 140 23.67 -2.91 23.79
CA GLN A 140 22.63 -1.89 23.99
C GLN A 140 22.28 -1.19 22.67
N ILE A 141 23.27 -0.77 21.89
CA ILE A 141 23.04 -0.13 20.59
C ILE A 141 22.38 -1.11 19.62
N ALA A 142 22.84 -2.36 19.57
CA ALA A 142 22.23 -3.40 18.77
C ALA A 142 20.79 -3.76 19.22
N ALA A 143 20.49 -3.66 20.51
CA ALA A 143 19.16 -3.94 21.04
C ALA A 143 18.10 -2.93 20.56
N ILE A 144 18.48 -1.69 20.22
CA ILE A 144 17.54 -0.66 19.72
C ILE A 144 16.80 -1.13 18.46
N PRO A 145 17.46 -1.44 17.33
CA PRO A 145 16.78 -1.90 16.13
C PRO A 145 16.14 -3.29 16.31
N ALA A 146 16.73 -4.18 17.11
CA ALA A 146 16.12 -5.48 17.41
C ALA A 146 14.76 -5.30 18.09
N THR A 147 14.70 -4.48 19.15
CA THR A 147 13.49 -4.16 19.90
C THR A 147 12.48 -3.46 19.01
N GLY A 148 12.90 -2.46 18.24
CA GLY A 148 12.03 -1.77 17.28
C GLY A 148 11.37 -2.72 16.29
N TRP A 149 12.13 -3.66 15.71
CA TRP A 149 11.60 -4.64 14.76
C TRP A 149 10.62 -5.62 15.41
N ILE A 150 10.91 -6.05 16.65
CA ILE A 150 10.01 -6.93 17.42
C ILE A 150 8.68 -6.21 17.71
N TRP A 151 8.71 -4.95 18.18
CA TRP A 151 7.48 -4.18 18.41
C TRP A 151 6.68 -3.94 17.12
N LEU A 152 7.34 -3.67 15.98
CA LEU A 152 6.66 -3.59 14.69
C LEU A 152 6.02 -4.92 14.28
N GLY A 153 6.69 -6.05 14.53
CA GLY A 153 6.14 -7.38 14.32
C GLY A 153 4.91 -7.66 15.21
N LEU A 154 4.93 -7.20 16.45
CA LEU A 154 3.80 -7.32 17.38
C LEU A 154 2.62 -6.47 16.91
N LEU A 155 2.86 -5.23 16.49
CA LEU A 155 1.83 -4.34 15.95
C LEU A 155 1.17 -4.98 14.72
N SER A 156 1.96 -5.55 13.81
CA SER A 156 1.45 -6.29 12.65
C SER A 156 0.52 -7.44 13.06
N ARG A 157 0.85 -8.21 14.10
CA ARG A 157 -0.01 -9.29 14.63
C ARG A 157 -1.32 -8.75 15.20
N VAL A 158 -1.28 -7.64 15.93
CA VAL A 158 -2.49 -7.01 16.50
C VAL A 158 -3.40 -6.54 15.37
N THR A 159 -2.85 -5.84 14.36
CA THR A 159 -3.63 -5.42 13.19
C THR A 159 -4.20 -6.60 12.41
N ASP A 160 -3.44 -7.70 12.29
CA ASP A 160 -3.91 -8.94 11.65
C ASP A 160 -5.04 -9.61 12.44
N ALA A 161 -4.94 -9.66 13.77
CA ALA A 161 -5.97 -10.28 14.61
C ALA A 161 -7.29 -9.49 14.55
N LEU A 162 -7.20 -8.16 14.59
CA LEU A 162 -8.35 -7.26 14.44
C LEU A 162 -8.99 -7.44 13.06
N THR A 163 -8.20 -7.37 12.00
CA THR A 163 -8.72 -7.54 10.62
C THR A 163 -9.25 -8.95 10.35
N ARG A 164 -8.66 -10.02 10.92
CA ARG A 164 -9.20 -11.39 10.80
C ARG A 164 -10.55 -11.53 11.51
N ARG A 165 -10.70 -10.90 12.68
CA ARG A 165 -11.98 -10.89 13.41
C ARG A 165 -13.06 -10.18 12.58
N ASP A 166 -12.70 -9.09 11.91
CA ASP A 166 -13.60 -8.37 11.02
C ASP A 166 -13.93 -9.16 9.75
N ARG A 167 -12.94 -9.80 9.11
CA ARG A 167 -13.14 -10.68 7.94
C ARG A 167 -14.02 -11.90 8.22
N ARG A 168 -14.01 -12.41 9.45
CA ARG A 168 -14.90 -13.52 9.85
C ARG A 168 -16.35 -13.07 10.03
N LYS A 169 -16.55 -11.82 10.44
CA LYS A 169 -17.88 -11.23 10.62
C LYS A 169 -18.47 -10.67 9.33
N HIS A 170 -17.60 -10.25 8.41
CA HIS A 170 -17.98 -9.66 7.13
C HIS A 170 -17.18 -10.33 6.02
N PRO A 171 -17.82 -11.13 5.13
CA PRO A 171 -17.13 -11.73 3.99
C PRO A 171 -16.42 -10.66 3.16
N LEU A 172 -15.31 -11.04 2.52
CA LEU A 172 -14.49 -10.13 1.71
C LEU A 172 -15.40 -9.41 0.71
N PRO A 173 -15.39 -8.06 0.69
CA PRO A 173 -16.23 -7.33 -0.24
C PRO A 173 -15.85 -7.68 -1.67
N THR A 174 -16.85 -7.96 -2.51
CA THR A 174 -16.61 -8.23 -3.94
C THR A 174 -16.46 -6.93 -4.70
N THR A 175 -15.63 -6.93 -5.74
CA THR A 175 -15.56 -5.80 -6.67
C THR A 175 -16.88 -5.67 -7.41
N VAL A 176 -17.29 -4.43 -7.68
CA VAL A 176 -18.46 -4.19 -8.53
C VAL A 176 -18.13 -4.66 -9.94
N GLU A 177 -19.06 -5.33 -10.60
CA GLU A 177 -18.89 -5.83 -11.97
C GLU A 177 -19.77 -5.07 -12.96
N TRP A 178 -19.38 -5.10 -14.23
CA TRP A 178 -20.21 -4.56 -15.31
C TRP A 178 -21.38 -5.49 -15.59
N GLU A 179 -22.59 -4.95 -15.49
CA GLU A 179 -23.81 -5.64 -15.88
C GLU A 179 -24.15 -5.25 -17.33
N ARG A 180 -24.68 -6.20 -18.11
CA ARG A 180 -25.24 -5.87 -19.41
C ARG A 180 -26.56 -5.13 -19.19
N GLU A 181 -26.77 -4.03 -19.90
CA GLU A 181 -28.02 -3.28 -19.78
C GLU A 181 -29.18 -4.08 -20.36
N GLU A 182 -30.37 -3.99 -19.75
CA GLU A 182 -31.57 -4.75 -20.14
C GLU A 182 -32.00 -4.43 -21.58
N SER A 183 -31.81 -3.19 -22.03
CA SER A 183 -32.04 -2.76 -23.41
C SER A 183 -31.10 -3.42 -24.42
N GLY A 184 -30.04 -4.09 -23.95
CA GLY A 184 -28.96 -4.62 -24.78
C GLY A 184 -27.99 -3.55 -25.30
N ASP A 185 -28.28 -2.28 -25.07
CA ASP A 185 -27.52 -1.11 -25.50
C ASP A 185 -26.41 -0.78 -24.49
N GLY A 186 -25.43 -1.68 -24.41
CA GLY A 186 -24.20 -1.43 -23.67
C GLY A 186 -24.12 -2.13 -22.32
N SER A 187 -23.46 -1.48 -21.36
CA SER A 187 -23.18 -2.02 -20.02
C SER A 187 -23.22 -0.91 -19.01
N SER A 188 -23.75 -1.25 -17.85
CA SER A 188 -23.88 -0.36 -16.72
C SER A 188 -23.13 -0.92 -15.51
N VAL A 189 -22.74 -0.03 -14.62
CA VAL A 189 -22.20 -0.36 -13.31
C VAL A 189 -22.91 0.49 -12.26
N ARG A 190 -23.38 -0.16 -11.19
CA ARG A 190 -24.02 0.49 -10.06
C ARG A 190 -23.03 0.63 -8.92
N ILE A 191 -22.72 1.87 -8.55
CA ILE A 191 -21.76 2.21 -7.50
C ILE A 191 -22.40 3.16 -6.50
N ASN A 192 -21.77 3.29 -5.33
CA ASN A 192 -22.02 4.43 -4.46
C ASN A 192 -20.95 5.47 -4.73
N GLY A 193 -21.34 6.74 -4.86
CA GLY A 193 -20.45 7.83 -5.18
C GLY A 193 -20.75 9.08 -4.37
N ILE A 194 -19.79 10.01 -4.32
CA ILE A 194 -19.99 11.36 -3.80
C ILE A 194 -19.77 12.34 -4.95
N PRO A 195 -20.80 13.10 -5.38
CA PRO A 195 -20.61 14.18 -6.35
C PRO A 195 -19.80 15.29 -5.69
N LEU A 196 -18.53 15.40 -6.10
CA LEU A 196 -17.60 16.35 -5.51
C LEU A 196 -16.53 16.71 -6.51
N ARG A 197 -16.30 18.01 -6.72
CA ARG A 197 -15.19 18.46 -7.56
C ARG A 197 -13.85 18.32 -6.83
N MET A 198 -12.81 17.88 -7.55
CA MET A 198 -11.47 17.74 -6.99
C MET A 198 -10.95 19.04 -6.36
N LYS A 199 -11.24 20.20 -6.96
CA LYS A 199 -10.87 21.52 -6.40
C LYS A 199 -11.48 21.76 -5.02
N VAL A 200 -12.73 21.33 -4.80
CA VAL A 200 -13.43 21.47 -3.51
C VAL A 200 -12.83 20.53 -2.47
N LEU A 201 -12.54 19.27 -2.85
CA LEU A 201 -11.88 18.32 -1.96
C LEU A 201 -10.48 18.81 -1.55
N THR A 202 -9.67 19.26 -2.51
CA THR A 202 -8.34 19.81 -2.24
C THR A 202 -8.42 21.05 -1.34
N GLY A 203 -9.35 21.97 -1.63
CA GLY A 203 -9.56 23.16 -0.80
C GLY A 203 -9.94 22.81 0.64
N ALA A 204 -10.82 21.82 0.83
CA ALA A 204 -11.20 21.34 2.16
C ALA A 204 -10.01 20.71 2.90
N ILE A 205 -9.20 19.87 2.24
CA ILE A 205 -8.00 19.27 2.84
C ILE A 205 -7.00 20.35 3.24
N VAL A 206 -6.70 21.29 2.34
CA VAL A 206 -5.78 22.41 2.62
C VAL A 206 -6.29 23.26 3.78
N GLY A 207 -7.58 23.62 3.79
CA GLY A 207 -8.17 24.38 4.88
C GLY A 207 -8.08 23.66 6.23
N ILE A 208 -8.37 22.36 6.26
CA ILE A 208 -8.22 21.52 7.46
C ILE A 208 -6.77 21.50 7.94
N VAL A 209 -5.81 21.27 7.03
CA VAL A 209 -4.38 21.24 7.39
C VAL A 209 -3.93 22.58 7.97
N ILE A 210 -4.34 23.70 7.38
CA ILE A 210 -4.00 25.04 7.88
C ILE A 210 -4.60 25.25 9.27
N VAL A 211 -5.91 25.03 9.44
CA VAL A 211 -6.62 25.31 10.70
C VAL A 211 -6.10 24.41 11.83
N PHE A 212 -6.05 23.09 11.62
CA PHE A 212 -5.63 22.15 12.66
C PHE A 212 -4.11 22.13 12.84
N GLY A 213 -3.33 22.45 11.80
CA GLY A 213 -1.90 22.66 11.92
C GLY A 213 -1.57 23.88 12.78
N LEU A 214 -2.21 25.03 12.52
CA LEU A 214 -2.06 26.23 13.34
C LEU A 214 -2.53 25.98 14.78
N PHE A 215 -3.70 25.36 14.95
CA PHE A 215 -4.20 25.01 16.28
C PHE A 215 -3.23 24.08 17.02
N GLY A 216 -2.70 23.05 16.34
CA GLY A 216 -1.69 22.15 16.88
C GLY A 216 -0.45 22.92 17.33
N THR A 217 0.10 23.80 16.49
CA THR A 217 1.25 24.64 16.83
C THR A 217 0.98 25.53 18.03
N LEU A 218 -0.18 26.19 18.09
CA LEU A 218 -0.57 27.02 19.24
C LEU A 218 -0.69 26.19 20.52
N LEU A 219 -1.24 24.97 20.42
CA LEU A 219 -1.29 24.03 21.53
C LEU A 219 0.12 23.67 22.02
N LEU A 220 1.06 23.39 21.09
CA LEU A 220 2.44 23.07 21.46
C LEU A 220 3.11 24.23 22.20
N ILE A 221 2.90 25.46 21.72
CA ILE A 221 3.44 26.67 22.38
C ILE A 221 2.79 26.87 23.76
N ALA A 222 1.48 26.69 23.87
CA ALA A 222 0.76 26.90 25.12
C ALA A 222 1.10 25.85 26.20
N PHE A 223 1.47 24.64 25.80
CA PHE A 223 1.78 23.52 26.70
C PHE A 223 3.27 23.15 26.69
N ASP A 224 4.16 24.11 26.42
CA ASP A 224 5.61 23.89 26.28
C ASP A 224 6.22 23.09 27.45
N ASP A 225 5.82 23.38 28.69
CA ASP A 225 6.26 22.63 29.88
C ASP A 225 5.93 21.12 29.81
N ILE A 226 4.75 20.77 29.27
CA ILE A 226 4.34 19.37 29.08
C ILE A 226 5.14 18.74 27.94
N VAL A 227 5.40 19.50 26.87
CA VAL A 227 6.22 19.05 25.73
C VAL A 227 7.62 18.68 26.20
N MET A 228 8.24 19.54 27.00
CA MET A 228 9.59 19.32 27.51
C MET A 228 9.67 18.11 28.45
N ARG A 229 8.59 17.78 29.17
CA ARG A 229 8.52 16.62 30.07
C ARG A 229 8.22 15.29 29.37
N LEU A 230 7.28 15.28 28.42
CA LEU A 230 6.90 14.06 27.68
C LEU A 230 7.89 13.72 26.57
N GLY A 231 8.69 14.69 26.15
CA GLY A 231 9.60 14.56 25.02
C GLY A 231 8.88 14.62 23.67
N PRO A 232 9.59 15.01 22.60
CA PRO A 232 8.98 15.33 21.31
C PRO A 232 8.29 14.14 20.64
N ARG A 233 8.75 12.90 20.89
CA ARG A 233 8.19 11.69 20.26
C ARG A 233 6.77 11.37 20.75
N LEU A 234 6.55 11.41 22.07
CA LEU A 234 5.23 11.14 22.66
C LEU A 234 4.23 12.24 22.27
N LEU A 235 4.70 13.48 22.20
CA LEU A 235 3.91 14.61 21.75
C LEU A 235 3.40 14.44 20.31
N ILE A 236 4.27 14.04 19.37
CA ILE A 236 3.86 13.80 17.97
C ILE A 236 2.77 12.73 17.90
N ILE A 237 2.92 11.64 18.67
CA ILE A 237 1.92 10.57 18.72
C ILE A 237 0.61 11.10 19.31
N LEU A 238 0.67 11.85 20.41
CA LEU A 238 -0.51 12.40 21.07
C LEU A 238 -1.25 13.38 20.17
N VAL A 239 -0.54 14.31 19.52
CA VAL A 239 -1.12 15.26 18.56
C VAL A 239 -1.75 14.51 17.38
N GLY A 240 -1.06 13.50 16.84
CA GLY A 240 -1.61 12.68 15.76
C GLY A 240 -2.90 11.95 16.15
N VAL A 241 -2.94 11.35 17.34
CA VAL A 241 -4.09 10.56 17.81
C VAL A 241 -5.23 11.45 18.30
N VAL A 242 -4.96 12.55 18.99
CA VAL A 242 -5.97 13.41 19.62
C VAL A 242 -6.51 14.45 18.64
N ILE A 243 -5.71 14.91 17.69
CA ILE A 243 -6.12 15.95 16.72
C ILE A 243 -6.34 15.32 15.35
N ALA A 244 -5.29 14.75 14.74
CA ALA A 244 -5.37 14.34 13.34
C ALA A 244 -6.39 13.21 13.09
N LEU A 245 -6.45 12.21 13.98
CA LEU A 245 -7.40 11.11 13.85
C LEU A 245 -8.86 11.56 13.97
N PRO A 246 -9.31 12.31 14.99
CA PRO A 246 -10.69 12.82 15.05
C PRO A 246 -11.05 13.69 13.86
N VAL A 247 -10.14 14.54 13.39
CA VAL A 247 -10.35 15.39 12.20
C VAL A 247 -10.54 14.53 10.95
N TYR A 248 -9.69 13.52 10.75
CA TYR A 248 -9.81 12.57 9.66
C TYR A 248 -11.15 11.81 9.72
N LEU A 249 -11.54 11.33 10.91
CA LEU A 249 -12.80 10.61 11.11
C LEU A 249 -14.01 11.52 10.85
N ALA A 250 -13.96 12.78 11.30
CA ALA A 250 -15.01 13.76 11.06
C ALA A 250 -15.17 14.07 9.57
N LEU A 251 -14.07 14.36 8.86
CA LEU A 251 -14.09 14.56 7.41
C LEU A 251 -14.65 13.33 6.69
N THR A 252 -14.15 12.14 7.04
CA THR A 252 -14.63 10.88 6.46
C THR A 252 -16.11 10.67 6.71
N ALA A 253 -16.60 10.94 7.92
CA ALA A 253 -18.00 10.81 8.27
C ALA A 253 -18.88 11.81 7.49
N VAL A 254 -18.44 13.06 7.37
CA VAL A 254 -19.14 14.10 6.59
C VAL A 254 -19.22 13.71 5.11
N LEU A 255 -18.13 13.25 4.52
CA LEU A 255 -18.10 12.79 3.12
C LEU A 255 -19.00 11.56 2.93
N ARG A 256 -18.92 10.56 3.81
CA ARG A 256 -19.75 9.35 3.73
C ARG A 256 -21.24 9.62 3.94
N ARG A 257 -21.62 10.68 4.67
CA ARG A 257 -23.02 11.12 4.78
C ARG A 257 -23.57 11.66 3.45
N ARG A 258 -22.71 12.15 2.56
CA ARG A 258 -23.07 12.65 1.22
C ARG A 258 -23.03 11.57 0.14
N THR A 259 -22.92 10.30 0.52
CA THR A 259 -22.92 9.19 -0.43
C THR A 259 -24.29 9.04 -1.06
N VAL A 260 -24.32 9.00 -2.39
CA VAL A 260 -25.51 8.77 -3.21
C VAL A 260 -25.29 7.55 -4.10
N ALA A 261 -26.38 6.92 -4.54
CA ALA A 261 -26.31 5.85 -5.54
C ALA A 261 -26.02 6.47 -6.91
N CYS A 262 -25.09 5.88 -7.65
CA CYS A 262 -24.76 6.28 -9.00
C CYS A 262 -24.83 5.09 -9.96
N VAL A 263 -25.29 5.36 -11.18
CA VAL A 263 -25.27 4.39 -12.27
C VAL A 263 -24.47 4.99 -13.41
N ILE A 264 -23.42 4.30 -13.84
CA ILE A 264 -22.64 4.70 -15.00
C ILE A 264 -22.89 3.67 -16.08
N ALA A 265 -23.37 4.10 -17.24
CA ALA A 265 -23.60 3.23 -18.39
C ALA A 265 -22.87 3.77 -19.62
N PHE A 266 -22.21 2.85 -20.32
CA PHE A 266 -21.64 3.11 -21.63
C PHE A 266 -22.53 2.44 -22.68
N GLY A 267 -23.31 3.26 -23.38
CA GLY A 267 -24.14 2.84 -24.51
C GLY A 267 -23.32 2.62 -25.78
N ASN A 268 -24.01 2.60 -26.92
CA ASN A 268 -23.38 2.48 -28.24
C ASN A 268 -22.58 3.72 -28.65
N ASP A 269 -23.13 4.90 -28.40
CA ASP A 269 -22.61 6.19 -28.83
C ASP A 269 -22.66 7.28 -27.74
N GLU A 270 -23.07 6.92 -26.53
CA GLU A 270 -23.22 7.84 -25.41
C GLU A 270 -22.75 7.28 -24.06
N LEU A 271 -22.37 8.19 -23.18
CA LEU A 271 -22.11 7.97 -21.76
C LEU A 271 -23.31 8.49 -20.97
N ARG A 272 -23.94 7.60 -20.20
CA ARG A 272 -25.02 7.94 -19.27
C ARG A 272 -24.49 7.86 -17.84
N VAL A 273 -24.64 8.93 -17.06
CA VAL A 273 -24.26 8.98 -15.65
C VAL A 273 -25.42 9.50 -14.84
N ARG A 274 -26.04 8.60 -14.07
CA ARG A 274 -27.07 8.96 -13.08
C ARG A 274 -26.44 9.12 -11.71
N VAL A 275 -26.71 10.24 -11.04
CA VAL A 275 -26.20 10.58 -9.71
C VAL A 275 -27.37 10.97 -8.82
N GLY A 276 -27.80 10.06 -7.94
CA GLY A 276 -29.07 10.23 -7.24
C GLY A 276 -30.22 10.35 -8.24
N ASP A 277 -30.92 11.48 -8.22
CA ASP A 277 -32.06 11.77 -9.09
C ASP A 277 -31.68 12.51 -10.37
N GLU A 278 -30.42 12.95 -10.50
CA GLU A 278 -29.93 13.66 -11.68
C GLU A 278 -29.42 12.67 -12.73
N ASP A 279 -29.83 12.86 -13.99
CA ASP A 279 -29.37 12.05 -15.13
C ASP A 279 -28.58 12.92 -16.11
N HIS A 280 -27.39 12.47 -16.48
CA HIS A 280 -26.51 13.14 -17.42
C HIS A 280 -26.21 12.23 -18.59
N VAL A 281 -26.54 12.68 -19.80
CA VAL A 281 -26.26 11.95 -21.04
C VAL A 281 -25.32 12.78 -21.90
N VAL A 282 -24.18 12.21 -22.25
CA VAL A 282 -23.16 12.86 -23.08
C VAL A 282 -22.82 11.94 -24.25
N ALA A 283 -23.15 12.36 -25.48
CA ALA A 283 -22.75 11.62 -26.66
C ALA A 283 -21.21 11.59 -26.76
N PHE A 284 -20.62 10.48 -27.20
CA PHE A 284 -19.17 10.32 -27.30
C PHE A 284 -18.52 11.37 -28.21
N ARG A 285 -19.25 11.85 -29.22
CA ARG A 285 -18.81 12.94 -30.12
C ARG A 285 -18.66 14.29 -29.40
N ASP A 286 -19.45 14.50 -28.35
CA ASP A 286 -19.51 15.74 -27.56
C ASP A 286 -18.72 15.62 -26.24
N LEU A 287 -18.10 14.44 -26.00
CA LEU A 287 -17.24 14.18 -24.86
C LEU A 287 -15.86 14.82 -25.09
N GLU A 288 -15.42 15.63 -24.13
CA GLU A 288 -14.14 16.34 -24.15
C GLU A 288 -13.11 15.67 -23.23
N PHE A 289 -13.57 15.21 -22.07
CA PHE A 289 -12.72 14.64 -21.02
C PHE A 289 -13.44 13.50 -20.30
N LEU A 290 -12.74 12.38 -20.13
CA LEU A 290 -13.17 11.28 -19.27
C LEU A 290 -11.98 10.76 -18.47
N LEU A 291 -12.03 10.85 -17.15
CA LEU A 291 -11.06 10.22 -16.26
C LEU A 291 -11.72 9.02 -15.57
N TRP A 292 -11.05 7.89 -15.58
CA TRP A 292 -11.47 6.68 -14.88
C TRP A 292 -10.34 6.16 -13.98
N ARG A 293 -10.53 6.24 -12.67
CA ARG A 293 -9.59 5.72 -11.67
C ARG A 293 -10.22 4.60 -10.87
N THR A 294 -9.63 3.41 -10.96
CA THR A 294 -10.24 2.17 -10.45
C THR A 294 -10.12 1.99 -8.94
N ARG A 295 -8.96 2.32 -8.37
CA ARG A 295 -8.61 1.98 -6.98
C ARG A 295 -8.18 3.20 -6.17
N SER A 296 -7.97 2.97 -4.87
CA SER A 296 -7.62 3.93 -3.80
C SER A 296 -8.80 4.78 -3.33
N ASP A 297 -8.56 5.56 -2.27
CA ASP A 297 -9.49 6.57 -1.78
C ASP A 297 -9.86 7.60 -2.87
N TYR A 298 -9.04 7.76 -3.90
CA TYR A 298 -9.31 8.62 -5.05
C TYR A 298 -9.97 7.90 -6.23
N ALA A 299 -10.44 6.65 -6.09
CA ALA A 299 -11.21 5.98 -7.13
C ALA A 299 -12.40 6.87 -7.54
N ARG A 300 -12.45 7.26 -8.81
CA ARG A 300 -13.39 8.28 -9.29
C ARG A 300 -13.57 8.24 -10.79
N ILE A 301 -14.69 8.82 -11.21
CA ILE A 301 -14.97 9.19 -12.59
C ILE A 301 -15.05 10.72 -12.70
N GLU A 302 -14.46 11.29 -13.73
CA GLU A 302 -14.72 12.68 -14.14
C GLU A 302 -15.18 12.69 -15.58
N VAL A 303 -16.20 13.49 -15.89
CA VAL A 303 -16.81 13.59 -17.21
C VAL A 303 -16.97 15.07 -17.54
N ARG A 304 -16.43 15.49 -18.69
CA ARG A 304 -16.68 16.81 -19.28
C ARG A 304 -17.11 16.69 -20.73
N GLY A 305 -18.16 17.42 -21.10
CA GLY A 305 -18.67 17.48 -22.47
C GLY A 305 -20.13 17.89 -22.50
N ALA A 306 -20.59 18.49 -23.60
CA ALA A 306 -21.98 18.93 -23.78
C ALA A 306 -22.55 19.77 -22.61
N GLY A 307 -21.73 20.63 -22.00
CA GLY A 307 -22.13 21.44 -20.83
C GLY A 307 -22.16 20.70 -19.49
N VAL A 308 -21.84 19.40 -19.46
CA VAL A 308 -21.66 18.61 -18.24
C VAL A 308 -20.21 18.75 -17.75
N ASP A 309 -20.02 19.01 -16.45
CA ASP A 309 -18.72 18.95 -15.75
C ASP A 309 -18.95 18.24 -14.39
N LEU A 310 -18.88 16.91 -14.45
CA LEU A 310 -19.25 16.01 -13.36
C LEU A 310 -18.02 15.29 -12.81
N SER A 311 -17.93 15.19 -11.48
CA SER A 311 -16.90 14.41 -10.79
C SER A 311 -17.53 13.62 -9.65
N VAL A 312 -17.36 12.30 -9.67
CA VAL A 312 -17.96 11.38 -8.71
C VAL A 312 -16.88 10.50 -8.11
N PHE A 313 -16.71 10.60 -6.78
CA PHE A 313 -15.75 9.81 -6.02
C PHE A 313 -16.39 8.54 -5.49
N ALA A 314 -15.92 7.38 -5.95
CA ALA A 314 -16.30 6.08 -5.41
C ALA A 314 -15.49 5.73 -4.16
N GLY A 315 -14.17 5.97 -4.18
CA GLY A 315 -13.24 5.54 -3.12
C GLY A 315 -13.51 6.15 -1.74
N LEU A 316 -14.08 7.36 -1.70
CA LEU A 316 -14.46 8.05 -0.46
C LEU A 316 -15.90 7.75 -0.02
N ALA A 317 -16.71 7.17 -0.91
CA ALA A 317 -18.12 6.89 -0.63
C ALA A 317 -18.26 5.75 0.39
N LYS A 318 -19.43 5.71 1.04
CA LYS A 318 -19.78 4.56 1.88
C LYS A 318 -20.04 3.35 0.96
N PRO A 319 -19.23 2.27 1.05
CA PRO A 319 -19.45 1.11 0.20
C PRO A 319 -20.80 0.44 0.53
N PRO A 320 -21.48 -0.15 -0.47
CA PRO A 320 -22.59 -1.04 -0.23
C PRO A 320 -22.15 -2.23 0.63
N ALA A 321 -23.08 -2.80 1.40
CA ALA A 321 -22.78 -4.00 2.18
C ALA A 321 -22.25 -5.12 1.27
N GLY A 322 -21.08 -5.66 1.61
CA GLY A 322 -20.44 -6.73 0.84
C GLY A 322 -19.79 -6.31 -0.49
N ARG A 323 -19.69 -5.01 -0.80
CA ARG A 323 -19.00 -4.52 -2.02
C ARG A 323 -17.84 -3.58 -1.69
N THR A 324 -16.83 -3.53 -2.56
CA THR A 324 -15.74 -2.55 -2.44
C THR A 324 -16.20 -1.17 -2.91
N ALA A 325 -15.50 -0.11 -2.47
CA ALA A 325 -15.66 1.26 -2.95
C ALA A 325 -14.79 1.53 -4.21
N GLU A 326 -14.52 0.50 -5.01
CA GLU A 326 -13.67 0.57 -6.21
C GLU A 326 -14.51 0.62 -7.47
N LEU A 327 -13.97 1.22 -8.53
CA LEU A 327 -14.56 1.13 -9.87
C LEU A 327 -14.02 -0.11 -10.60
N PRO A 328 -14.86 -0.83 -11.36
CA PRO A 328 -14.38 -1.93 -12.19
C PRO A 328 -13.41 -1.43 -13.27
N VAL A 329 -12.63 -2.35 -13.81
CA VAL A 329 -11.84 -2.09 -15.00
C VAL A 329 -12.78 -1.75 -16.17
N LEU A 330 -12.42 -0.74 -16.97
CA LEU A 330 -13.23 -0.36 -18.13
C LEU A 330 -13.30 -1.51 -19.16
N PRO A 331 -14.47 -1.79 -19.76
CA PRO A 331 -14.60 -2.84 -20.77
C PRO A 331 -13.81 -2.47 -22.03
N ARG A 332 -13.12 -3.44 -22.65
CA ARG A 332 -12.30 -3.22 -23.86
C ARG A 332 -13.04 -2.52 -25.00
N ARG A 333 -14.33 -2.81 -25.16
CA ARG A 333 -15.17 -2.17 -26.20
C ARG A 333 -15.34 -0.66 -26.00
N VAL A 334 -15.28 -0.16 -24.76
CA VAL A 334 -15.41 1.27 -24.45
C VAL A 334 -14.20 2.01 -24.98
N PHE A 335 -12.99 1.46 -24.79
CA PHE A 335 -11.77 2.02 -25.37
C PHE A 335 -11.90 2.22 -26.88
N ARG A 336 -12.26 1.14 -27.59
CA ARG A 336 -12.42 1.18 -29.05
C ARG A 336 -13.46 2.22 -29.49
N ARG A 337 -14.58 2.35 -28.78
CA ARG A 337 -15.64 3.31 -29.12
C ARG A 337 -15.21 4.76 -28.90
N LEU A 338 -14.52 5.04 -27.79
CA LEU A 338 -14.01 6.38 -27.51
C LEU A 338 -12.90 6.78 -28.49
N GLU A 339 -12.00 5.86 -28.82
CA GLU A 339 -10.98 6.07 -29.87
C GLU A 339 -11.63 6.35 -31.24
N LEU A 340 -12.65 5.59 -31.63
CA LEU A 340 -13.41 5.83 -32.86
C LEU A 340 -14.18 7.16 -32.84
N ALA A 341 -14.58 7.65 -31.67
CA ALA A 341 -15.20 8.97 -31.49
C ALA A 341 -14.18 10.14 -31.51
N GLY A 342 -12.90 9.84 -31.72
CA GLY A 342 -11.81 10.83 -31.82
C GLY A 342 -11.11 11.14 -30.49
N MET A 343 -11.31 10.35 -29.44
CA MET A 343 -10.63 10.55 -28.15
C MET A 343 -9.24 9.92 -28.16
N SER A 344 -8.25 10.64 -27.63
CA SER A 344 -6.94 10.09 -27.31
C SER A 344 -6.95 9.44 -25.91
N VAL A 345 -6.16 8.38 -25.70
CA VAL A 345 -6.10 7.66 -24.42
C VAL A 345 -4.71 7.74 -23.80
N GLU A 346 -4.66 8.16 -22.54
CA GLU A 346 -3.47 8.14 -21.71
C GLU A 346 -3.66 7.13 -20.56
N ARG A 347 -2.64 6.30 -20.34
CA ARG A 347 -2.65 5.31 -19.25
C ARG A 347 -1.46 5.54 -18.33
N ALA A 348 -1.74 5.63 -17.03
CA ALA A 348 -0.66 5.63 -16.03
C ALA A 348 0.10 4.28 -16.06
N ARG A 349 1.36 4.28 -15.60
CA ARG A 349 2.28 3.10 -15.61
C ARG A 349 1.70 1.80 -15.04
N ARG A 350 0.68 1.87 -14.17
CA ARG A 350 0.01 0.69 -13.57
C ARG A 350 -1.41 0.42 -14.09
N GLY A 351 -1.89 1.20 -15.06
CA GLY A 351 -3.25 1.08 -15.60
C GLY A 351 -4.38 1.45 -14.61
N GLU A 352 -4.04 1.97 -13.44
CA GLU A 352 -4.99 2.33 -12.38
C GLU A 352 -5.78 3.62 -12.70
N VAL A 353 -5.18 4.48 -13.52
CA VAL A 353 -5.77 5.73 -14.01
C VAL A 353 -5.74 5.70 -15.53
N ILE A 354 -6.90 5.90 -16.12
CA ILE A 354 -7.11 6.01 -17.56
C ILE A 354 -7.74 7.37 -17.82
N THR A 355 -7.15 8.13 -18.71
CA THR A 355 -7.68 9.43 -19.12
C THR A 355 -7.96 9.39 -20.61
N PHE A 356 -9.14 9.83 -21.01
CA PHE A 356 -9.48 10.09 -22.39
C PHE A 356 -9.66 11.59 -22.57
N THR A 357 -9.00 12.15 -23.58
CA THR A 357 -9.09 13.57 -23.92
C THR A 357 -9.31 13.75 -25.41
N ARG A 358 -10.15 14.71 -25.77
CA ARG A 358 -10.29 15.16 -27.15
C ARG A 358 -9.14 16.14 -27.46
N PRO A 359 -8.36 15.90 -28.52
CA PRO A 359 -7.25 16.77 -28.91
C PRO A 359 -7.70 18.13 -29.45
#